data_AF-A0A3D1P7L9-F1
#
_entry.id   AF-A0A3D1P7L9-F1
#
_cell.length_a   1.000
_cell.length_b   1.000
_cell.length_c   1.000
_cell.angle_alpha   90.00
_cell.angle_beta   90.00
_cell.angle_gamma   90.00
#
_symmetry.space_group_name_H-M   'P 1'
#
loop_
_entity.id
_entity.type
_entity.pdbx_description
1 polymer ?
#
loop_
_entity_poly.entity_id
_entity_poly.type
_entity_poly.pdbx_seq_one_letter_code
_entity_poly.pdbx_strand_id
1 'polypeptide(L)'
;MPKLGIIYNGVKPIAGRVASELKDKLTAAGWDVCVTTAEGGILGYSNPESPVCHTPIEGLTPPGFDSQMKLVVVLGGDGTVLAASRQIAPTGIPMLTVNTGHMGFLTEIYLNQLPQAIEKVIAGEYEIEERAMLNVKVLRGDIVTWEALCLNEMVLHREPLTCMCHFEIAVGRHAPVDIAADGVIVSTPTGSTAYSLSA
;
A
#
# COMPACT_ATOMS: atom_id res chain seq x y z
N MET A 1 -22.82 5.81 -13.96
CA MET A 1 -21.86 5.06 -14.79
C MET A 1 -20.98 4.25 -13.84
N PRO A 2 -20.60 3.01 -14.17
CA PRO A 2 -19.67 2.25 -13.33
C PRO A 2 -18.30 2.95 -13.30
N LYS A 3 -17.67 2.98 -12.12
CA LYS A 3 -16.44 3.72 -11.87
C LYS A 3 -15.27 2.79 -11.55
N LEU A 4 -14.09 3.07 -12.10
CA LEU A 4 -12.88 2.26 -11.92
C LEU A 4 -11.66 3.16 -11.72
N GLY A 5 -10.79 2.79 -10.78
CA GLY A 5 -9.50 3.44 -10.57
C GLY A 5 -8.35 2.68 -11.24
N ILE A 6 -7.33 3.38 -11.70
CA ILE A 6 -6.06 2.80 -12.15
C ILE A 6 -4.94 3.47 -11.37
N ILE A 7 -4.13 2.69 -10.66
CA ILE A 7 -2.89 3.12 -10.03
C ILE A 7 -1.75 2.41 -10.74
N TYR A 8 -0.73 3.13 -11.19
CA TYR A 8 0.40 2.50 -11.89
C TYR A 8 1.76 2.99 -11.39
N ASN A 9 2.78 2.18 -11.64
CA ASN A 9 4.17 2.56 -11.38
C ASN A 9 4.64 3.61 -12.41
N GLY A 10 4.77 4.87 -11.98
CA GLY A 10 5.18 6.00 -12.83
C GLY A 10 6.58 5.86 -13.44
N VAL A 11 7.47 5.09 -12.81
CA VAL A 11 8.84 4.86 -13.28
C VAL A 11 8.89 3.83 -14.43
N LYS A 12 7.89 2.94 -14.54
CA LYS A 12 7.87 1.87 -15.55
C LYS A 12 7.07 2.29 -16.79
N PRO A 13 7.69 2.50 -17.97
CA PRO A 13 6.98 2.94 -19.17
C PRO A 13 5.87 1.98 -19.61
N ILE A 14 6.07 0.67 -19.41
CA ILE A 14 5.06 -0.34 -19.73
C ILE A 14 3.79 -0.18 -18.89
N ALA A 15 3.92 0.14 -17.60
CA ALA A 15 2.78 0.32 -16.71
C ALA A 15 1.96 1.55 -17.11
N GLY A 16 2.64 2.67 -17.45
CA GLY A 16 1.98 3.88 -17.95
C GLY A 16 1.25 3.68 -19.28
N ARG A 17 1.87 2.95 -20.23
CA ARG A 17 1.23 2.63 -21.51
C ARG A 17 -0.05 1.81 -21.32
N VAL A 18 0.03 0.74 -20.54
CA VAL A 18 -1.11 -0.13 -20.23
C VAL A 18 -2.20 0.64 -19.50
N ALA A 19 -1.84 1.53 -18.57
CA ALA A 19 -2.80 2.38 -17.86
C ALA A 19 -3.61 3.25 -18.85
N SER A 20 -2.93 3.84 -19.84
CA SER A 20 -3.59 4.64 -20.88
C SER A 20 -4.49 3.78 -21.76
N GLU A 21 -4.00 2.65 -22.26
CA GLU A 21 -4.77 1.74 -23.12
C GLU A 21 -6.03 1.20 -22.41
N LEU A 22 -5.90 0.83 -21.13
CA LEU A 22 -7.02 0.36 -20.31
C LEU A 22 -8.03 1.48 -20.05
N LYS A 23 -7.56 2.69 -19.75
CA LYS A 23 -8.41 3.87 -19.58
C LYS A 23 -9.23 4.13 -20.84
N ASP A 24 -8.59 4.18 -22.00
CA ASP A 24 -9.25 4.49 -23.27
C ASP A 24 -10.31 3.43 -23.60
N LYS A 25 -9.97 2.14 -23.43
CA LYS A 25 -10.89 1.03 -23.66
C LYS A 25 -12.13 1.07 -22.75
N LEU A 26 -11.94 1.31 -21.47
CA LEU A 26 -13.04 1.36 -20.50
C LEU A 26 -13.90 2.61 -20.65
N THR A 27 -13.27 3.76 -20.94
CA THR A 27 -13.99 5.02 -21.22
C THR A 27 -14.86 4.86 -22.47
N ALA A 28 -14.35 4.23 -23.54
CA ALA A 28 -15.12 3.91 -24.73
C ALA A 28 -16.29 2.95 -24.45
N ALA A 29 -16.17 2.10 -23.41
CA ALA A 29 -17.24 1.23 -22.93
C ALA A 29 -18.20 1.92 -21.92
N GLY A 30 -18.07 3.23 -21.69
CA GLY A 30 -18.97 4.02 -20.85
C GLY A 30 -18.64 4.01 -19.34
N TRP A 31 -17.41 3.64 -18.96
CA TRP A 31 -16.93 3.70 -17.58
C TRP A 31 -16.37 5.07 -17.24
N ASP A 32 -16.56 5.49 -15.99
CA ASP A 32 -15.82 6.61 -15.41
C ASP A 32 -14.47 6.09 -14.88
N VAL A 33 -13.37 6.54 -15.45
CA VAL A 33 -12.03 6.01 -15.15
C VAL A 33 -11.13 7.10 -14.58
N CYS A 34 -10.71 6.91 -13.33
CA CYS A 34 -9.73 7.76 -12.66
C CYS A 34 -8.35 7.10 -12.72
N VAL A 35 -7.30 7.89 -12.96
CA VAL A 35 -5.93 7.37 -13.09
C VAL A 35 -4.98 8.21 -12.24
N THR A 36 -4.07 7.57 -11.53
CA THR A 36 -3.01 8.20 -10.73
C THR A 36 -1.76 7.32 -10.68
N THR A 37 -0.64 7.88 -10.21
CA THR A 37 0.59 7.12 -9.97
C THR A 37 0.61 6.56 -8.54
N ALA A 38 1.42 5.52 -8.33
CA ALA A 38 1.64 4.97 -6.99
C ALA A 38 2.48 5.89 -6.08
N GLU A 39 3.07 6.97 -6.61
CA GLU A 39 3.97 7.87 -5.89
C GLU A 39 3.28 8.58 -4.72
N GLY A 40 1.98 8.90 -4.85
CA GLY A 40 1.19 9.51 -3.78
C GLY A 40 1.09 8.66 -2.51
N GLY A 41 1.38 7.37 -2.62
CA GLY A 41 1.46 6.47 -1.48
C GLY A 41 2.87 6.06 -1.10
N ILE A 42 3.95 6.58 -1.68
CA ILE A 42 5.30 6.16 -1.30
C ILE A 42 5.69 6.82 0.04
N LEU A 43 6.13 6.00 0.99
CA LEU A 43 6.84 6.47 2.17
C LEU A 43 8.33 6.51 1.82
N GLY A 44 8.98 7.66 1.94
CA GLY A 44 10.45 7.70 1.95
C GLY A 44 11.00 7.48 3.36
N TYR A 45 12.29 7.75 3.56
CA TYR A 45 13.00 7.45 4.81
C TYR A 45 12.85 8.55 5.85
N SER A 46 12.08 8.28 6.91
CA SER A 46 11.97 9.19 8.06
C SER A 46 13.33 9.42 8.73
N ASN A 47 13.62 10.66 9.10
CA ASN A 47 14.67 10.96 10.07
C ASN A 47 14.06 11.73 11.26
N PRO A 48 14.75 11.79 12.42
CA PRO A 48 14.18 12.40 13.63
C PRO A 48 13.74 13.86 13.49
N GLU A 49 14.27 14.60 12.52
CA GLU A 49 13.93 16.01 12.28
C GLU A 49 12.98 16.22 11.08
N SER A 50 12.70 15.16 10.31
CA SER A 50 11.87 15.21 9.10
C SER A 50 11.04 13.93 8.98
N PRO A 51 9.78 13.96 9.48
CA PRO A 51 8.85 12.86 9.27
C PRO A 51 8.44 12.82 7.78
N VAL A 52 8.69 11.71 7.10
CA VAL A 52 8.54 11.67 5.63
C VAL A 52 7.09 11.57 5.13
N CYS A 53 6.12 11.32 6.01
CA CYS A 53 4.71 11.46 5.66
C CYS A 53 4.14 12.72 6.34
N HIS A 54 4.06 13.81 5.59
CA HIS A 54 3.36 15.03 6.02
C HIS A 54 1.85 14.97 5.73
N THR A 55 1.44 14.05 4.86
CA THR A 55 0.04 13.89 4.47
C THR A 55 -0.66 13.00 5.50
N PRO A 56 -1.69 13.50 6.20
CA PRO A 56 -2.51 12.68 7.09
C PRO A 56 -3.11 11.50 6.34
N ILE A 57 -3.45 10.42 7.06
CA ILE A 57 -4.01 9.21 6.43
C ILE A 57 -5.26 9.54 5.61
N GLU A 58 -6.10 10.47 6.07
CA GLU A 58 -7.31 10.89 5.34
C GLU A 58 -7.01 11.65 4.03
N GLY A 59 -5.80 12.20 3.89
CA GLY A 59 -5.36 12.94 2.72
C GLY A 59 -4.63 12.10 1.67
N LEU A 60 -4.42 10.80 1.91
CA LEU A 60 -3.70 9.92 0.99
C LEU A 60 -4.53 9.50 -0.23
N THR A 61 -5.86 9.60 -0.14
CA THR A 61 -6.74 9.20 -1.24
C THR A 61 -6.64 10.16 -2.42
N PRO A 62 -6.29 9.67 -3.62
CA PRO A 62 -6.12 10.52 -4.79
C PRO A 62 -7.44 11.14 -5.25
N PRO A 63 -7.42 12.34 -5.86
CA PRO A 63 -8.62 12.98 -6.38
C PRO A 63 -9.41 12.05 -7.32
N GLY A 64 -10.72 11.98 -7.10
CA GLY A 64 -11.63 11.14 -7.87
C GLY A 64 -11.72 9.70 -7.39
N PHE A 65 -10.88 9.23 -6.46
CA PHE A 65 -11.01 7.91 -5.84
C PHE A 65 -11.97 7.97 -4.65
N ASP A 66 -13.01 7.14 -4.68
CA ASP A 66 -14.05 7.09 -3.65
C ASP A 66 -14.66 5.69 -3.56
N SER A 67 -15.46 5.48 -2.51
CA SER A 67 -16.12 4.20 -2.23
C SER A 67 -17.18 3.76 -3.26
N GLN A 68 -17.49 4.59 -4.28
CA GLN A 68 -18.39 4.20 -5.37
C GLN A 68 -17.64 3.47 -6.50
N MET A 69 -16.31 3.46 -6.47
CA MET A 69 -15.50 2.67 -7.39
C MET A 69 -15.74 1.18 -7.19
N LYS A 70 -15.93 0.45 -8.29
CA LYS A 70 -16.07 -1.01 -8.24
C LYS A 70 -14.76 -1.69 -7.85
N LEU A 71 -13.64 -1.15 -8.31
CA LEU A 71 -12.29 -1.59 -7.98
C LEU A 71 -11.23 -0.55 -8.39
N VAL A 72 -10.01 -0.78 -7.95
CA VAL A 72 -8.78 -0.17 -8.48
C VAL A 72 -7.89 -1.22 -9.12
N VAL A 73 -7.44 -1.00 -10.35
CA VAL A 73 -6.43 -1.83 -11.01
C VAL A 73 -5.05 -1.25 -10.69
N VAL A 74 -4.18 -2.05 -10.07
CA VAL A 74 -2.82 -1.64 -9.68
C VAL A 74 -1.82 -2.28 -10.65
N LEU A 75 -1.13 -1.47 -11.46
CA LEU A 75 -0.16 -1.91 -12.46
C LEU A 75 1.27 -1.69 -11.95
N GLY A 76 1.93 -2.75 -11.48
CA GLY A 76 3.30 -2.66 -10.99
C GLY A 76 3.85 -3.95 -10.39
N GLY A 77 4.65 -3.84 -9.33
CA GLY A 77 5.06 -5.00 -8.51
C GLY A 77 4.68 -4.78 -7.05
N ASP A 78 5.21 -5.60 -6.13
CA ASP A 78 4.85 -5.53 -4.71
C ASP A 78 5.02 -4.14 -4.09
N GLY A 79 6.13 -3.44 -4.38
CA GLY A 79 6.32 -2.06 -3.90
C GLY A 79 5.24 -1.07 -4.40
N THR A 80 4.71 -1.29 -5.61
CA THR A 80 3.58 -0.53 -6.15
C THR A 80 2.28 -0.88 -5.44
N VAL A 81 2.07 -2.15 -5.11
CA VAL A 81 0.90 -2.60 -4.33
C VAL A 81 0.93 -2.02 -2.92
N LEU A 82 2.09 -2.01 -2.26
CA LEU A 82 2.25 -1.37 -0.94
C LEU A 82 1.87 0.11 -0.99
N ALA A 83 2.36 0.85 -1.97
CA ALA A 83 2.03 2.27 -2.13
C ALA A 83 0.56 2.51 -2.53
N ALA A 84 0.00 1.68 -3.40
CA ALA A 84 -1.42 1.76 -3.78
C ALA A 84 -2.34 1.46 -2.59
N SER A 85 -2.00 0.45 -1.77
CA SER A 85 -2.79 0.07 -0.59
C SER A 85 -2.95 1.23 0.39
N ARG A 86 -1.89 2.01 0.64
CA ARG A 86 -1.95 3.20 1.51
C ARG A 86 -2.89 4.29 0.98
N GLN A 87 -2.93 4.48 -0.33
CA GLN A 87 -3.77 5.50 -0.97
C GLN A 87 -5.27 5.16 -0.89
N ILE A 88 -5.61 3.88 -1.01
CA ILE A 88 -7.02 3.44 -1.12
C ILE A 88 -7.58 2.82 0.16
N ALA A 89 -6.74 2.46 1.13
CA ALA A 89 -7.18 1.94 2.42
C ALA A 89 -8.21 2.85 3.13
N PRO A 90 -8.10 4.21 3.10
CA PRO A 90 -9.11 5.07 3.72
C PRO A 90 -10.51 4.97 3.09
N THR A 91 -10.60 4.53 1.83
CA THR A 91 -11.87 4.41 1.09
C THR A 91 -12.39 2.98 1.01
N GLY A 92 -11.58 1.98 1.38
CA GLY A 92 -11.96 0.56 1.37
C GLY A 92 -12.21 -0.02 -0.01
N ILE A 93 -11.69 0.60 -1.08
CA ILE A 93 -11.93 0.15 -2.46
C ILE A 93 -11.15 -1.16 -2.71
N PRO A 94 -11.77 -2.22 -3.26
CA PRO A 94 -11.06 -3.44 -3.65
C PRO A 94 -9.99 -3.18 -4.71
N MET A 95 -8.88 -3.91 -4.66
CA MET A 95 -7.81 -3.78 -5.66
C MET A 95 -7.57 -5.08 -6.44
N LEU A 96 -7.38 -4.95 -7.75
CA LEU A 96 -6.83 -6.00 -8.62
C LEU A 96 -5.37 -5.66 -8.92
N THR A 97 -4.44 -6.47 -8.43
CA THR A 97 -3.00 -6.20 -8.56
C THR A 97 -2.42 -6.99 -9.75
N VAL A 98 -1.73 -6.26 -10.62
CA VAL A 98 -1.24 -6.77 -11.92
C VAL A 98 0.25 -6.57 -11.99
N ASN A 99 0.95 -7.68 -12.16
CA ASN A 99 2.39 -7.71 -12.29
C ASN A 99 2.85 -7.22 -13.67
N THR A 100 3.70 -6.20 -13.68
CA THR A 100 4.34 -5.68 -14.90
C THR A 100 5.83 -6.03 -14.99
N GLY A 101 6.30 -7.06 -14.28
CA GLY A 101 7.69 -7.48 -14.18
C GLY A 101 7.83 -8.91 -13.65
N HIS A 102 8.66 -9.11 -12.61
CA HIS A 102 8.89 -10.41 -11.97
C HIS A 102 7.81 -10.72 -10.92
N MET A 103 7.45 -12.00 -10.78
CA MET A 103 6.44 -12.48 -9.84
C MET A 103 6.77 -12.03 -8.41
N GLY A 104 5.79 -11.40 -7.75
CA GLY A 104 5.85 -11.01 -6.35
C GLY A 104 4.80 -11.75 -5.53
N PHE A 105 4.73 -11.46 -4.24
CA PHE A 105 3.76 -12.08 -3.32
C PHE A 105 2.40 -11.40 -3.32
N LEU A 106 2.33 -10.11 -3.71
CA LEU A 106 1.11 -9.28 -3.59
C LEU A 106 0.37 -9.09 -4.91
N THR A 107 0.94 -9.55 -6.02
CA THR A 107 0.33 -9.43 -7.36
C THR A 107 -0.49 -10.68 -7.69
N GLU A 108 -1.76 -10.51 -8.04
CA GLU A 108 -2.69 -11.62 -8.34
C GLU A 108 -2.48 -12.20 -9.75
N ILE A 109 -2.18 -11.35 -10.73
CA ILE A 109 -2.11 -11.76 -12.15
C ILE A 109 -0.93 -11.13 -12.88
N TYR A 110 -0.59 -11.68 -14.04
CA TYR A 110 0.34 -11.07 -14.99
C TYR A 110 -0.37 -10.15 -15.99
N LEU A 111 0.39 -9.23 -16.59
CA LEU A 111 -0.14 -8.29 -17.57
C LEU A 111 -0.87 -8.95 -18.76
N ASN A 112 -0.43 -10.12 -19.22
CA ASN A 112 -1.09 -10.84 -20.31
C ASN A 112 -2.47 -11.41 -19.94
N GLN A 113 -2.77 -11.55 -18.64
CA GLN A 113 -4.06 -12.02 -18.12
C GLN A 113 -5.04 -10.87 -17.85
N LEU A 114 -4.56 -9.62 -17.89
CA LEU A 114 -5.37 -8.44 -17.59
C LEU A 114 -6.68 -8.35 -18.39
N PRO A 115 -6.71 -8.58 -19.72
CA PRO A 115 -7.96 -8.51 -20.47
C PRO A 115 -9.05 -9.44 -19.93
N GLN A 116 -8.68 -10.70 -19.65
CA GLN A 116 -9.59 -11.70 -19.11
C GLN A 116 -10.02 -11.38 -17.67
N ALA A 117 -9.11 -10.86 -16.85
CA ALA A 117 -9.43 -10.46 -15.48
C ALA A 117 -10.44 -9.30 -15.45
N ILE A 118 -10.30 -8.32 -16.35
CA ILE A 118 -11.27 -7.22 -16.47
C ILE A 118 -12.64 -7.74 -16.86
N GLU A 119 -12.74 -8.70 -17.79
CA GLU A 119 -14.02 -9.31 -18.16
C GLU A 119 -14.70 -9.98 -16.95
N LYS A 120 -13.96 -10.75 -16.16
CA LYS A 120 -14.46 -11.37 -14.92
C LYS A 120 -14.91 -10.33 -13.89
N VAL A 121 -14.13 -9.27 -13.70
CA VAL A 121 -14.47 -8.18 -12.79
C VAL A 121 -15.76 -7.46 -13.22
N ILE A 122 -15.94 -7.23 -14.53
CA ILE A 122 -17.16 -6.65 -15.08
C ILE A 122 -18.34 -7.60 -14.80
N ALA A 123 -18.17 -8.89 -15.04
CA ALA A 123 -19.16 -9.94 -14.78
C ALA A 123 -19.47 -10.16 -13.27
N GLY A 124 -18.62 -9.65 -12.37
CA GLY A 124 -18.77 -9.89 -10.92
C GLY A 124 -18.22 -11.25 -10.47
N GLU A 125 -17.38 -11.88 -11.29
CA GLU A 125 -16.79 -13.20 -11.05
C GLU A 125 -15.44 -13.05 -10.33
N TYR A 126 -15.47 -12.56 -9.09
CA TYR A 126 -14.30 -12.42 -8.23
C TYR A 126 -14.68 -12.53 -6.75
N GLU A 127 -13.69 -12.82 -5.93
CA GLU A 127 -13.80 -12.80 -4.47
C GLU A 127 -12.95 -11.66 -3.91
N ILE A 128 -13.37 -11.10 -2.78
CA ILE A 128 -12.63 -10.04 -2.08
C ILE A 128 -11.95 -10.69 -0.88
N GLU A 129 -10.63 -10.56 -0.80
CA GLU A 129 -9.84 -10.92 0.37
C GLU A 129 -9.53 -9.66 1.19
N GLU A 130 -9.88 -9.69 2.48
CA GLU A 130 -9.52 -8.62 3.41
C GLU A 130 -8.13 -8.87 4.00
N ARG A 131 -7.28 -7.85 3.94
CA ARG A 131 -5.92 -7.89 4.50
C ARG A 131 -5.76 -6.87 5.61
N ALA A 132 -5.22 -7.31 6.74
CA ALA A 132 -4.93 -6.44 7.87
C ALA A 132 -3.82 -5.44 7.52
N MET A 133 -3.95 -4.20 8.02
CA MET A 133 -2.92 -3.17 7.95
C MET A 133 -2.65 -2.62 9.35
N LEU A 134 -1.41 -2.21 9.60
CA LEU A 134 -1.03 -1.48 10.81
C LEU A 134 -1.32 0.01 10.59
N ASN A 135 -1.89 0.66 11.61
CA ASN A 135 -1.89 2.11 11.75
C ASN A 135 -0.79 2.49 12.74
N VAL A 136 0.26 3.13 12.23
CA VAL A 136 1.45 3.51 13.00
C VAL A 136 1.38 4.99 13.29
N LYS A 137 1.59 5.36 14.55
CA LYS A 137 1.67 6.77 14.98
C LYS A 137 2.92 6.99 15.82
N VAL A 138 3.62 8.08 15.55
CA VAL A 138 4.70 8.58 16.41
C VAL A 138 4.12 9.71 17.23
N LEU A 139 4.23 9.58 18.56
CA LEU A 139 3.73 10.56 19.51
C LEU A 139 4.89 11.19 20.28
N ARG A 140 4.79 12.49 20.54
CA ARG A 140 5.63 13.21 21.50
C ARG A 140 4.70 13.80 22.57
N GLY A 141 4.65 13.15 23.73
CA GLY A 141 3.57 13.37 24.69
C GLY A 141 2.24 12.96 24.06
N ASP A 142 1.23 13.83 24.13
CA ASP A 142 -0.11 13.57 23.56
C ASP A 142 -0.26 14.03 22.10
N ILE A 143 0.81 14.54 21.48
CA ILE A 143 0.77 15.08 20.11
C ILE A 143 1.26 14.04 19.11
N VAL A 144 0.43 13.72 18.13
CA VAL A 144 0.82 12.90 16.96
C VAL A 144 1.67 13.75 16.04
N THR A 145 2.94 13.38 15.89
CA THR A 145 3.90 14.10 15.02
C THR A 145 4.05 13.47 13.65
N TRP A 146 3.66 12.20 13.50
CA TRP A 146 3.69 11.46 12.25
C TRP A 146 2.76 10.24 12.34
N GLU A 147 2.18 9.85 11.21
CA GLU A 147 1.41 8.62 11.08
C GLU A 147 1.57 7.98 9.70
N ALA A 148 1.33 6.68 9.62
CA ALA A 148 1.31 5.94 8.37
C ALA A 148 0.49 4.64 8.47
N LEU A 149 0.04 4.16 7.32
CA LEU A 149 -0.52 2.82 7.17
C LEU A 149 0.55 1.85 6.63
N CYS A 150 0.65 0.65 7.18
CA CYS A 150 1.57 -0.38 6.70
C CYS A 150 0.82 -1.67 6.36
N LEU A 151 0.94 -2.14 5.11
CA LEU A 151 0.41 -3.45 4.72
C LEU A 151 1.30 -4.59 5.21
N ASN A 152 2.63 -4.42 5.15
CA ASN A 152 3.58 -5.44 5.58
C ASN A 152 4.01 -5.22 7.03
N GLU A 153 4.94 -4.31 7.27
CA GLU A 153 5.50 -4.10 8.60
C GLU A 153 5.80 -2.64 8.92
N MET A 154 6.00 -2.40 10.21
CA MET A 154 6.69 -1.23 10.75
C MET A 154 8.02 -1.71 11.32
N VAL A 155 9.09 -0.98 11.00
CA VAL A 155 10.43 -1.25 11.51
C VAL A 155 10.90 -0.02 12.28
N LEU A 156 11.28 -0.24 13.53
CA LEU A 156 11.96 0.75 14.35
C LEU A 156 13.38 0.27 14.60
N HIS A 157 14.38 0.99 14.11
CA HIS A 157 15.79 0.70 14.38
C HIS A 157 16.58 2.00 14.51
N ARG A 158 17.82 1.91 14.99
CA ARG A 158 18.74 3.05 15.04
C ARG A 158 19.61 3.11 13.79
N GLU A 159 19.94 4.32 13.37
CA GLU A 159 21.03 4.59 12.42
C GLU A 159 22.10 5.47 13.07
N PRO A 160 23.40 5.12 13.04
CA PRO A 160 23.97 3.84 12.59
C PRO A 160 23.84 2.71 13.63
N LEU A 161 23.87 1.45 13.20
CA LEU A 161 23.75 0.21 14.02
C LEU A 161 25.00 -0.07 14.89
N THR A 162 25.46 0.88 15.70
CA THR A 162 26.74 0.76 16.42
C THR A 162 26.64 0.26 17.86
N CYS A 163 25.42 0.14 18.41
CA CYS A 163 25.12 -0.19 19.81
C CYS A 163 23.66 -0.64 19.93
N MET A 164 23.39 -1.57 20.85
CA MET A 164 22.04 -2.02 21.19
C MET A 164 21.20 -0.86 21.75
N CYS A 165 19.92 -0.85 21.37
CA CYS A 165 18.92 0.07 21.90
C CYS A 165 18.07 -0.64 22.95
N HIS A 166 17.62 0.12 23.96
CA HIS A 166 16.64 -0.36 24.92
C HIS A 166 15.25 0.10 24.47
N PHE A 167 14.34 -0.85 24.32
CA PHE A 167 12.96 -0.64 23.97
C PHE A 167 12.07 -1.09 25.13
N GLU A 168 11.20 -0.20 25.59
CA GLU A 168 10.07 -0.55 26.45
C GLU A 168 8.86 -0.87 25.55
N ILE A 169 8.38 -2.10 25.57
CA ILE A 169 7.28 -2.56 24.73
C ILE A 169 6.06 -2.87 25.60
N ALA A 170 4.97 -2.14 25.36
CA ALA A 170 3.68 -2.36 26.01
C ALA A 170 2.64 -2.91 25.03
N VAL A 171 1.91 -3.96 25.43
CA VAL A 171 0.86 -4.59 24.62
C VAL A 171 -0.45 -4.65 25.40
N GLY A 172 -1.45 -3.90 24.95
CA GLY A 172 -2.76 -3.84 25.58
C GLY A 172 -2.68 -3.31 27.01
N ARG A 173 -3.01 -4.16 28.00
CA ARG A 173 -2.99 -3.81 29.43
C ARG A 173 -1.92 -4.57 30.23
N HIS A 174 -0.99 -5.22 29.54
CA HIS A 174 0.08 -5.98 30.20
C HIS A 174 1.18 -5.05 30.68
N ALA A 175 1.96 -5.52 31.66
CA ALA A 175 3.16 -4.83 32.09
C ALA A 175 4.13 -4.67 30.91
N PRO A 176 4.75 -3.49 30.74
CA PRO A 176 5.76 -3.30 29.71
C PRO A 176 6.95 -4.26 29.89
N VAL A 177 7.59 -4.60 28.77
CA VAL A 177 8.80 -5.42 28.74
C VAL A 177 9.97 -4.60 28.20
N ASP A 178 11.10 -4.63 28.91
CA ASP A 178 12.34 -4.03 28.48
C ASP A 178 13.16 -5.01 27.63
N ILE A 179 13.51 -4.62 26.41
CA ILE A 179 14.28 -5.44 25.48
C ILE A 179 15.49 -4.63 24.99
N ALA A 180 16.67 -5.25 25.05
CA ALA A 180 17.86 -4.77 24.36
C ALA A 180 17.93 -5.43 22.97
N ALA A 181 17.86 -4.63 21.89
CA ALA A 181 17.87 -5.12 20.52
C ALA A 181 18.45 -4.08 19.54
N ASP A 182 18.72 -4.50 18.31
CA ASP A 182 19.11 -3.60 17.22
C ASP A 182 17.90 -2.80 16.68
N GLY A 183 16.70 -3.36 16.84
CA GLY A 183 15.44 -2.78 16.42
C GLY A 183 14.24 -3.66 16.80
N VAL A 184 13.05 -3.18 16.46
CA VAL A 184 11.77 -3.87 16.64
C VAL A 184 11.02 -3.87 15.32
N ILE A 185 10.52 -5.04 14.91
CA ILE A 185 9.64 -5.19 13.75
C ILE A 185 8.25 -5.58 14.26
N VAL A 186 7.23 -4.85 13.83
CA VAL A 186 5.82 -5.21 14.01
C VAL A 186 5.26 -5.51 12.63
N SER A 187 4.86 -6.77 12.38
CA SER A 187 4.45 -7.24 11.06
C SER A 187 3.00 -7.72 11.05
N THR A 188 2.33 -7.55 9.92
CA THR A 188 1.03 -8.16 9.63
C THR A 188 1.21 -9.60 9.14
N PRO A 189 0.13 -10.40 9.01
CA PRO A 189 0.20 -11.69 8.33
C PRO A 189 0.79 -11.59 6.92
N THR A 190 0.43 -10.55 6.15
CA THR A 190 0.97 -10.28 4.81
C THR A 190 2.48 -9.97 4.85
N GLY A 191 2.93 -9.19 5.84
CA GLY A 191 4.34 -8.84 6.03
C GLY A 191 5.21 -9.98 6.55
N SER A 192 4.63 -11.11 6.96
CA SER A 192 5.39 -12.25 7.50
C SER A 192 6.37 -12.86 6.49
N THR A 193 6.12 -12.70 5.20
CA THR A 193 7.00 -13.17 4.11
C THR A 193 7.94 -12.09 3.59
N ALA A 194 7.92 -10.89 4.18
CA ALA A 194 8.73 -9.75 3.77
C ALA A 194 9.95 -9.60 4.69
N TYR A 195 10.18 -8.41 5.26
CA TYR A 195 11.40 -8.19 6.04
C TYR A 195 11.40 -8.99 7.35
N SER A 196 10.21 -9.22 7.92
CA SER A 196 10.04 -10.07 9.11
C SER A 196 10.54 -11.50 8.92
N LEU A 197 10.58 -12.03 7.70
CA LEU A 197 11.11 -13.38 7.41
C LEU A 197 12.63 -13.44 7.51
N SER A 198 13.30 -12.31 7.27
CA SER A 198 14.76 -12.21 7.23
C SER A 198 15.38 -11.80 8.57
N ALA A 199 14.56 -11.40 9.54
CA ALA A 199 14.96 -10.91 10.85
C ALA A 199 15.19 -12.04 11.86
#